data_AF-A0A2S4WJ96-F1
#
_entry.id   AF-A0A2S4WJ96-F1
#
_cell.length_a   1.000
_cell.length_b   1.000
_cell.length_c   1.000
_cell.angle_alpha   90.00
_cell.angle_beta   90.00
_cell.angle_gamma   90.00
#
_symmetry.space_group_name_H-M   'P 1'
#
loop_
_entity.id
_entity.type
_entity.pdbx_description
1 polymer ?
#
loop_
_entity_poly.entity_id
_entity_poly.type
_entity_poly.pdbx_seq_one_letter_code
_entity_poly.pdbx_strand_id
1 'polypeptide(L)'
;MENHREQGELVFQGFKQLASKCMIPNDRRPSQSTGEMVNVERVGPTEAKIYLTQLQSNLLPLLHQQLTSLSGLLDHSDLQGDHPDSTLRSILVIQMEIEDSLDQIKGALYILCPEKPDEVVPNQTDDQHDEHIKLFRLHGLNKLFTFQLFNNLRLRFWGSRRLIEQLGLAREECHYPIDILSSRRILSGYSDLIESTLRKAINWINGSEPILMSETFNVNFRHGLLLETFNQLKTSLEPALLSIFLYYIPIIPKDNDDIVRSGSSPVQTKDYFYAWFVEWFVSFNLPIQNFIKTVESMRD
;
A
#
# COMPACT_ATOMS: atom_id res chain seq x y z
N MET A 1 -27.63 18.02 -3.12
CA MET A 1 -27.38 16.63 -2.69
C MET A 1 -26.68 15.81 -3.77
N GLU A 2 -27.11 15.82 -5.04
CA GLU A 2 -26.49 14.97 -6.10
C GLU A 2 -25.05 15.37 -6.50
N ASN A 3 -24.72 16.67 -6.54
CA ASN A 3 -23.42 17.18 -7.04
C ASN A 3 -22.22 16.83 -6.12
N HIS A 4 -22.40 16.88 -4.79
CA HIS A 4 -21.35 16.50 -3.83
C HIS A 4 -20.93 15.03 -3.97
N ARG A 5 -21.90 14.17 -4.27
CA ARG A 5 -21.69 12.72 -4.42
C ARG A 5 -20.99 12.37 -5.73
N GLU A 6 -21.22 13.15 -6.79
CA GLU A 6 -20.47 13.01 -8.04
C GLU A 6 -18.99 13.41 -7.87
N GLN A 7 -18.72 14.54 -7.19
CA GLN A 7 -17.33 14.95 -6.94
C GLN A 7 -16.62 14.02 -5.96
N GLY A 8 -17.32 13.53 -4.93
CA GLY A 8 -16.79 12.53 -4.01
C GLY A 8 -16.46 11.22 -4.72
N GLU A 9 -17.28 10.79 -5.68
CA GLU A 9 -16.99 9.63 -6.52
C GLU A 9 -15.76 9.83 -7.42
N LEU A 10 -15.55 11.02 -7.97
CA LEU A 10 -14.33 11.32 -8.74
C LEU A 10 -13.08 11.24 -7.86
N VAL A 11 -13.13 11.84 -6.67
CA VAL A 11 -12.02 11.78 -5.68
C VAL A 11 -11.74 10.33 -5.30
N PHE A 12 -12.80 9.56 -5.10
CA PHE A 12 -12.72 8.14 -4.77
C PHE A 12 -12.00 7.33 -5.86
N GLN A 13 -12.41 7.51 -7.12
CA GLN A 13 -11.75 6.85 -8.26
C GLN A 13 -10.30 7.34 -8.44
N GLY A 14 -10.02 8.62 -8.20
CA GLY A 14 -8.67 9.19 -8.24
C GLY A 14 -7.72 8.49 -7.24
N PHE A 15 -8.15 8.28 -5.99
CA PHE A 15 -7.35 7.53 -5.02
C PHE A 15 -7.16 6.07 -5.42
N LYS A 16 -8.17 5.43 -5.99
CA LYS A 16 -8.07 4.06 -6.51
C LYS A 16 -7.04 3.97 -7.65
N GLN A 17 -7.03 4.93 -8.56
CA GLN A 17 -6.06 5.02 -9.65
C GLN A 17 -4.64 5.22 -9.12
N LEU A 18 -4.44 6.19 -8.23
CA LEU A 18 -3.15 6.43 -7.57
C LEU A 18 -2.63 5.18 -6.84
N ALA A 19 -3.49 4.50 -6.09
CA ALA A 19 -3.12 3.26 -5.40
C ALA A 19 -2.70 2.15 -6.37
N SER A 20 -3.43 1.99 -7.48
CA SER A 20 -3.07 1.03 -8.52
C SER A 20 -1.72 1.38 -9.16
N LYS A 21 -1.45 2.67 -9.38
CA LYS A 21 -0.20 3.16 -9.95
C LYS A 21 0.98 2.79 -9.07
N CYS A 22 0.84 2.79 -7.75
CA CYS A 22 1.89 2.38 -6.83
C CYS A 22 2.12 0.85 -6.75
N MET A 23 1.39 0.01 -7.49
CA MET A 23 1.61 -1.44 -7.49
C MET A 23 2.85 -1.84 -8.32
N ILE A 24 3.66 -2.76 -7.76
CA ILE A 24 4.84 -3.36 -8.40
C ILE A 24 4.50 -4.08 -9.73
N PRO A 25 3.37 -4.82 -9.88
CA PRO A 25 2.98 -5.40 -11.17
C PRO A 25 2.86 -4.41 -12.34
N ASN A 26 2.70 -3.11 -12.07
CA ASN A 26 2.68 -2.07 -13.10
C ASN A 26 4.08 -1.61 -13.52
N ASP A 27 5.13 -2.28 -13.05
CA ASP A 27 6.49 -2.03 -13.48
C ASP A 27 6.73 -2.59 -14.88
N ARG A 28 6.80 -1.67 -15.86
CA ARG A 28 6.97 -2.00 -17.29
C ARG A 28 8.40 -2.31 -17.67
N ARG A 29 9.34 -2.36 -16.71
CA ARG A 29 10.73 -2.71 -17.00
C ARG A 29 10.84 -4.12 -17.61
N PRO A 30 11.70 -4.32 -18.62
CA PRO A 30 11.93 -5.65 -19.18
C PRO A 30 12.47 -6.60 -18.11
N SER A 31 11.98 -7.84 -18.13
CA SER A 31 12.55 -8.93 -17.32
C SER A 31 13.70 -9.57 -18.10
N GLN A 32 14.86 -9.76 -17.46
CA GLN A 32 16.03 -10.43 -18.03
C GLN A 32 15.79 -11.92 -18.33
N SER A 33 14.63 -12.50 -17.96
CA SER A 33 14.36 -13.93 -18.17
C SER A 33 14.14 -14.34 -19.63
N THR A 34 14.12 -13.39 -20.57
CA THR A 34 14.04 -13.69 -22.00
C THR A 34 15.44 -13.49 -22.56
N GLY A 35 16.08 -14.57 -23.02
CA GLY A 35 17.49 -14.62 -23.44
C GLY A 35 17.89 -13.75 -24.64
N GLU A 36 17.17 -12.67 -24.93
CA GLU A 36 17.65 -11.59 -25.76
C GLU A 36 18.34 -10.57 -24.86
N MET A 37 19.67 -10.50 -24.96
CA MET A 37 20.45 -9.38 -24.45
C MET A 37 20.03 -8.11 -25.19
N VAL A 38 18.90 -7.52 -24.80
CA VAL A 38 18.62 -6.13 -25.13
C VAL A 38 19.65 -5.33 -24.36
N ASN A 39 20.70 -4.90 -25.07
CA ASN A 39 21.63 -3.88 -24.60
C ASN A 39 20.82 -2.60 -24.40
N VAL A 40 20.13 -2.49 -23.27
CA VAL A 40 19.58 -1.22 -22.83
C VAL A 40 20.80 -0.35 -22.57
N GLU A 41 20.99 0.63 -23.45
CA GLU A 41 22.08 1.58 -23.39
C GLU A 41 22.10 2.19 -21.99
N ARG A 42 23.10 1.79 -21.18
CA ARG A 42 23.21 2.23 -19.79
C ARG A 42 23.41 3.74 -19.82
N VAL A 43 22.56 4.45 -19.08
CA VAL A 43 22.61 5.90 -18.94
C VAL A 43 24.00 6.31 -18.46
N GLY A 44 24.60 7.28 -19.17
CA GLY A 44 25.94 7.75 -18.85
C GLY A 44 25.99 8.33 -17.42
N PRO A 45 27.15 8.30 -16.74
CA PRO A 45 27.28 8.77 -15.35
C PRO A 45 26.86 10.24 -15.17
N THR A 46 27.02 11.07 -16.20
CA THR A 46 26.60 12.48 -16.20
C THR A 46 25.07 12.62 -16.23
N GLU A 47 24.39 11.81 -17.03
CA GLU A 47 22.93 11.82 -17.12
C GLU A 47 22.29 11.24 -15.85
N ALA A 48 22.84 10.14 -15.32
CA ALA A 48 22.38 9.57 -14.05
C ALA A 48 22.44 10.60 -12.91
N LYS A 49 23.49 11.43 -12.87
CA LYS A 49 23.62 12.52 -11.89
C LYS A 49 22.52 13.58 -12.03
N ILE A 50 22.10 13.89 -13.26
CA ILE A 50 20.99 14.83 -13.52
C ILE A 50 19.69 14.28 -12.93
N TYR A 51 19.35 13.02 -13.21
CA TYR A 51 18.13 12.39 -12.67
C TYR A 51 18.16 12.24 -11.15
N LEU A 52 19.31 11.89 -10.57
CA LEU A 52 19.47 11.84 -9.11
C LEU A 52 19.29 13.22 -8.47
N THR A 53 19.85 14.27 -9.10
CA THR A 53 19.70 15.65 -8.64
C THR A 53 18.24 16.10 -8.77
N GLN A 54 17.57 15.75 -9.86
CA GLN A 54 16.15 16.05 -10.08
C GLN A 54 15.26 15.35 -9.05
N LEU A 55 15.52 14.07 -8.75
CA LEU A 55 14.83 13.34 -7.69
C LEU A 55 15.00 14.05 -6.35
N GLN A 56 16.24 14.36 -5.97
CA GLN A 56 16.57 14.92 -4.68
C GLN A 56 16.03 16.35 -4.47
N SER A 57 16.25 17.24 -5.44
CA SER A 57 16.05 18.68 -5.27
C SER A 57 14.66 19.16 -5.70
N ASN A 58 13.93 18.35 -6.48
CA ASN A 58 12.64 18.74 -7.03
C ASN A 58 11.55 17.71 -6.74
N LEU A 59 11.67 16.48 -7.27
CA LEU A 59 10.56 15.53 -7.27
C LEU A 59 10.18 15.02 -5.87
N LEU A 60 11.16 14.67 -5.02
CA LEU A 60 10.88 14.20 -3.66
C LEU A 60 10.34 15.31 -2.75
N PRO A 61 10.92 16.54 -2.74
CA PRO A 61 10.33 17.68 -2.04
C PRO A 61 8.91 18.02 -2.52
N LEU A 62 8.68 18.01 -3.83
CA LEU A 62 7.37 18.30 -4.41
C LEU A 62 6.32 17.28 -3.97
N LEU A 63 6.65 15.98 -4.09
CA LEU A 63 5.78 14.91 -3.63
C LEU A 63 5.47 15.03 -2.13
N HIS A 64 6.48 15.35 -1.31
CA HIS A 64 6.27 15.60 0.12
C HIS A 64 5.25 16.71 0.36
N GLN A 65 5.43 17.88 -0.30
CA GLN A 65 4.53 19.02 -0.16
C GLN A 65 3.09 18.67 -0.58
N GLN A 66 2.91 18.03 -1.73
CA GLN A 66 1.60 17.60 -2.23
C GLN A 66 0.90 16.67 -1.23
N LEU A 67 1.65 15.73 -0.66
CA LEU A 67 1.13 14.82 0.35
C LEU A 67 0.80 15.52 1.68
N THR A 68 1.57 16.52 2.10
CA THR A 68 1.25 17.31 3.29
C THR A 68 -0.04 18.10 3.08
N SER A 69 -0.18 18.75 1.92
CA SER A 69 -1.42 19.46 1.55
C SER A 69 -2.62 18.52 1.51
N LEU A 70 -2.46 17.33 0.92
CA LEU A 70 -3.50 16.30 0.91
C LEU A 70 -3.94 15.89 2.32
N SER A 71 -2.99 15.69 3.24
CA SER A 71 -3.31 15.37 4.64
C SER A 71 -4.15 16.46 5.28
N GLY A 72 -3.78 17.74 5.09
CA GLY A 72 -4.54 18.87 5.62
C GLY A 72 -6.00 18.85 5.15
N LEU A 73 -6.22 18.63 3.85
CA LEU A 73 -7.58 18.58 3.30
C LEU A 73 -8.40 17.39 3.81
N LEU A 74 -7.79 16.22 4.01
CA LEU A 74 -8.47 15.02 4.52
C LEU A 74 -8.78 15.09 6.02
N ASP A 75 -8.01 15.87 6.77
CA ASP A 75 -8.23 16.09 8.21
C ASP A 75 -9.25 17.22 8.48
N HIS A 76 -9.50 18.10 7.51
CA HIS A 76 -10.42 19.22 7.68
C HIS A 76 -11.86 18.79 7.96
N SER A 77 -12.48 19.50 8.91
CA SER A 77 -13.90 19.43 9.24
C SER A 77 -14.80 19.83 8.06
N ASP A 78 -14.26 20.55 7.08
CA ASP A 78 -15.01 21.02 5.90
C ASP A 78 -15.52 19.87 5.02
N LEU A 79 -14.85 18.70 5.05
CA LEU A 79 -15.36 17.48 4.42
C LEU A 79 -16.61 16.91 5.10
N GLN A 80 -16.85 17.30 6.35
CA GLN A 80 -18.01 16.93 7.17
C GLN A 80 -19.03 18.08 7.28
N GLY A 81 -18.71 19.26 6.74
CA GLY A 81 -19.55 20.44 6.79
C GLY A 81 -20.54 20.53 5.63
N ASP A 82 -21.27 21.65 5.56
CA ASP A 82 -22.39 21.84 4.62
C ASP A 82 -21.96 21.98 3.15
N HIS A 83 -20.67 22.22 2.87
CA HIS A 83 -20.15 22.48 1.52
C HIS A 83 -18.78 21.80 1.25
N PRO A 84 -18.75 20.47 1.10
CA PRO A 84 -17.49 19.74 0.85
C PRO A 84 -16.89 19.95 -0.54
N ASP A 85 -17.63 20.55 -1.50
CA ASP A 85 -17.24 20.67 -2.91
C ASP A 85 -15.90 21.35 -3.15
N SER A 86 -15.64 22.47 -2.47
CA SER A 86 -14.37 23.21 -2.64
C SER A 86 -13.18 22.37 -2.21
N THR A 87 -13.35 21.61 -1.12
CA THR A 87 -12.33 20.71 -0.59
C THR A 87 -12.15 19.50 -1.51
N LEU A 88 -13.23 18.90 -2.01
CA LEU A 88 -13.19 17.80 -2.96
C LEU A 88 -12.49 18.19 -4.28
N ARG A 89 -12.78 19.37 -4.82
CA ARG A 89 -12.07 19.91 -5.99
C ARG A 89 -10.59 20.11 -5.73
N SER A 90 -10.25 20.62 -4.55
CA SER A 90 -8.84 20.81 -4.17
C SER A 90 -8.12 19.47 -4.05
N ILE A 91 -8.79 18.44 -3.51
CA ILE A 91 -8.27 17.07 -3.47
C ILE A 91 -8.04 16.54 -4.88
N LEU A 92 -8.99 16.72 -5.82
CA LEU A 92 -8.82 16.29 -7.22
C LEU A 92 -7.59 16.91 -7.89
N VAL A 93 -7.37 18.22 -7.68
CA VAL A 93 -6.18 18.91 -8.20
C VAL A 93 -4.90 18.27 -7.64
N ILE A 94 -4.84 18.09 -6.32
CA ILE A 94 -3.66 17.48 -5.68
C ILE A 94 -3.48 16.02 -6.13
N GLN A 95 -4.54 15.25 -6.37
CA GLN A 95 -4.44 13.89 -6.89
C GLN A 95 -3.76 13.86 -8.26
N MET A 96 -4.12 14.76 -9.17
CA MET A 96 -3.48 14.87 -10.49
C MET A 96 -2.02 15.29 -10.38
N GLU A 97 -1.70 16.24 -9.51
CA GLU A 97 -0.33 16.69 -9.27
C GLU A 97 0.56 15.58 -8.68
N ILE A 98 0.02 14.78 -7.74
CA ILE A 98 0.69 13.59 -7.22
C ILE A 98 0.88 12.57 -8.32
N GLU A 99 -0.12 12.36 -9.17
CA GLU A 99 -0.06 11.41 -10.27
C GLU A 99 1.11 11.72 -11.22
N ASP A 100 1.27 12.99 -11.59
CA ASP A 100 2.37 13.47 -12.42
C ASP A 100 3.73 13.31 -11.73
N SER A 101 3.83 13.68 -10.45
CA SER A 101 5.04 13.44 -9.64
C SER A 101 5.43 11.96 -9.63
N LEU A 102 4.46 11.05 -9.50
CA LEU A 102 4.72 9.61 -9.52
C LEU A 102 5.23 9.13 -10.88
N ASP A 103 4.69 9.66 -11.99
CA ASP A 103 5.18 9.35 -13.33
C ASP A 103 6.61 9.83 -13.53
N GLN A 104 6.92 11.05 -13.13
CA GLN A 104 8.27 11.61 -13.24
C GLN A 104 9.26 10.82 -12.39
N ILE A 105 8.90 10.46 -11.16
CA ILE A 105 9.75 9.64 -10.27
C ILE A 105 9.98 8.26 -10.89
N LYS A 106 8.93 7.58 -11.37
CA LYS A 106 9.06 6.27 -12.01
C LYS A 106 9.89 6.33 -13.28
N GLY A 107 9.68 7.35 -14.11
CA GLY A 107 10.48 7.59 -15.32
C GLY A 107 11.97 7.76 -14.98
N ALA A 108 12.28 8.58 -13.98
CA ALA A 108 13.65 8.73 -13.49
C ALA A 108 14.23 7.40 -12.98
N LEU A 109 13.44 6.59 -12.25
CA LEU A 109 13.88 5.26 -11.81
C LEU A 109 14.08 4.26 -12.96
N TYR A 110 13.28 4.31 -14.02
CA TYR A 110 13.46 3.45 -15.19
C TYR A 110 14.73 3.78 -15.96
N ILE A 111 15.07 5.06 -16.01
CA ILE A 111 16.29 5.55 -16.63
C ILE A 111 17.50 5.16 -15.76
N LEU A 112 17.43 5.35 -14.44
CA LEU A 112 18.50 5.01 -13.51
C LEU A 112 18.71 3.50 -13.33
N CYS A 113 17.63 2.72 -13.35
CA CYS A 113 17.60 1.29 -13.07
C CYS A 113 16.64 0.61 -14.06
N PRO A 114 17.10 0.24 -15.27
CA PRO A 114 16.25 -0.38 -16.29
C PRO A 114 15.81 -1.80 -15.93
N GLU A 115 16.52 -2.46 -15.02
CA GLU A 115 16.26 -3.83 -14.58
C GLU A 115 15.34 -3.89 -13.35
N LYS A 116 14.60 -5.00 -13.23
CA LYS A 116 13.70 -5.21 -12.09
C LYS A 116 14.48 -5.44 -10.78
N PRO A 117 13.91 -5.08 -9.62
CA PRO A 117 14.59 -5.16 -8.32
C PRO A 117 15.05 -6.57 -7.89
N ASP A 118 14.49 -7.63 -8.46
CA ASP A 118 14.71 -9.02 -8.01
C ASP A 118 15.64 -9.83 -8.93
N GLU A 119 16.12 -9.24 -10.04
CA GLU A 119 16.75 -10.02 -11.13
C GLU A 119 18.28 -9.85 -11.24
N VAL A 120 18.90 -8.92 -10.51
CA VAL A 120 20.34 -8.67 -10.63
C VAL A 120 21.15 -9.68 -9.80
N VAL A 121 21.64 -10.73 -10.45
CA VAL A 121 22.72 -11.57 -9.92
C VAL A 121 24.06 -10.89 -10.27
N PRO A 122 24.89 -10.50 -9.29
CA PRO A 122 26.18 -9.90 -9.59
C PRO A 122 27.12 -10.97 -10.15
N ASN A 123 27.18 -11.06 -11.49
CA ASN A 123 28.20 -11.88 -12.15
C ASN A 123 29.56 -11.20 -11.96
N GLN A 124 30.44 -11.92 -11.27
CA GLN A 124 31.83 -11.54 -10.99
C GLN A 124 32.68 -11.75 -12.26
N THR A 125 33.41 -10.73 -12.68
CA THR A 125 34.87 -10.80 -12.91
C THR A 125 35.42 -9.44 -13.33
N ASP A 126 36.42 -8.99 -12.56
CA ASP A 126 37.48 -8.00 -12.85
C ASP A 126 37.17 -6.50 -13.03
N ASP A 127 37.99 -5.71 -12.33
CA ASP A 127 38.28 -4.27 -12.43
C ASP A 127 37.14 -3.22 -12.26
N GLN A 128 35.91 -3.64 -12.02
CA GLN A 128 34.73 -2.77 -12.01
C GLN A 128 34.29 -2.24 -10.62
N HIS A 129 35.19 -2.09 -9.64
CA HIS A 129 34.79 -1.71 -8.26
C HIS A 129 33.95 -0.41 -8.19
N ASP A 130 34.31 0.64 -8.94
CA ASP A 130 33.57 1.91 -8.96
C ASP A 130 32.20 1.81 -9.68
N GLU A 131 32.08 0.97 -10.69
CA GLU A 131 30.83 0.75 -11.42
C GLU A 131 29.87 -0.13 -10.61
N HIS A 132 30.40 -1.16 -9.95
CA HIS A 132 29.64 -2.02 -9.03
C HIS A 132 29.09 -1.23 -7.82
N ILE A 133 29.88 -0.32 -7.25
CA ILE A 133 29.41 0.55 -6.15
C ILE A 133 28.27 1.46 -6.62
N LYS A 134 28.37 2.04 -7.81
CA LYS A 134 27.32 2.89 -8.40
C LYS A 134 26.04 2.10 -8.68
N LEU A 135 26.16 0.91 -9.29
CA LEU A 135 25.03 0.03 -9.56
C LEU A 135 24.35 -0.45 -8.27
N PHE A 136 25.14 -0.82 -7.25
CA PHE A 136 24.61 -1.20 -5.94
C PHE A 136 23.82 -0.06 -5.30
N ARG A 137 24.32 1.18 -5.36
CA ARG A 137 23.61 2.36 -4.83
C ARG A 137 22.30 2.61 -5.56
N LEU A 138 22.30 2.57 -6.89
CA LEU A 138 21.07 2.76 -7.69
C LEU A 138 20.06 1.64 -7.43
N HIS A 139 20.54 0.41 -7.27
CA HIS A 139 19.71 -0.74 -6.93
C HIS A 139 19.09 -0.64 -5.53
N GLY A 140 19.86 -0.22 -4.52
CA GLY A 140 19.34 0.03 -3.18
C GLY A 140 18.30 1.15 -3.16
N LEU A 141 18.52 2.21 -3.94
CA LEU A 141 17.53 3.27 -4.14
C LEU A 141 16.26 2.73 -4.81
N ASN A 142 16.38 1.92 -5.85
CA ASN A 142 15.24 1.29 -6.52
C ASN A 142 14.43 0.40 -5.57
N LYS A 143 15.10 -0.38 -4.70
CA LYS A 143 14.45 -1.18 -3.66
C LYS A 143 13.73 -0.31 -2.63
N LEU A 144 14.38 0.76 -2.16
CA LEU A 144 13.78 1.71 -1.22
C LEU A 144 12.48 2.30 -1.78
N PHE A 145 12.48 2.72 -3.05
CA PHE A 145 11.29 3.28 -3.69
C PHE A 145 10.21 2.22 -3.90
N THR A 146 10.59 1.07 -4.45
CA THR A 146 9.64 0.02 -4.83
C THR A 146 8.95 -0.61 -3.62
N PHE A 147 9.74 -1.02 -2.62
CA PHE A 147 9.23 -1.79 -1.48
C PHE A 147 8.76 -0.91 -0.32
N GLN A 148 9.33 0.28 -0.14
CA GLN A 148 8.89 1.18 0.93
C GLN A 148 8.01 2.31 0.41
N LEU A 149 8.55 3.20 -0.43
CA LEU A 149 7.84 4.44 -0.79
C LEU A 149 6.50 4.14 -1.49
N PHE A 150 6.52 3.38 -2.58
CA PHE A 150 5.31 3.07 -3.35
C PHE A 150 4.34 2.19 -2.55
N ASN A 151 4.83 1.24 -1.76
CA ASN A 151 3.94 0.44 -0.92
C ASN A 151 3.24 1.28 0.16
N ASN A 152 3.96 2.20 0.82
CA ASN A 152 3.37 3.10 1.81
C ASN A 152 2.38 4.08 1.18
N LEU A 153 2.70 4.63 0.00
CA LEU A 153 1.79 5.48 -0.78
C LEU A 153 0.52 4.72 -1.18
N ARG A 154 0.67 3.48 -1.67
CA ARG A 154 -0.46 2.61 -2.01
C ARG A 154 -1.39 2.44 -0.82
N LEU A 155 -0.85 2.08 0.34
CA LEU A 155 -1.65 1.87 1.56
C LEU A 155 -2.33 3.16 2.02
N ARG A 156 -1.63 4.30 1.92
CA ARG A 156 -2.19 5.62 2.23
C ARG A 156 -3.34 6.01 1.29
N PHE A 157 -3.20 5.81 -0.01
CA PHE A 157 -4.27 6.10 -0.98
C PHE A 157 -5.48 5.18 -0.78
N TRP A 158 -5.26 3.90 -0.44
CA TRP A 158 -6.33 2.99 -0.02
C TRP A 158 -7.06 3.48 1.23
N GLY A 159 -6.33 3.92 2.26
CA GLY A 159 -6.93 4.51 3.45
C GLY A 159 -7.72 5.79 3.14
N SER A 160 -7.22 6.62 2.22
CA SER A 160 -7.86 7.88 1.82
C SER A 160 -9.16 7.60 1.08
N ARG A 161 -9.14 6.65 0.15
CA ARG A 161 -10.33 6.12 -0.53
C ARG A 161 -11.39 5.67 0.48
N ARG A 162 -11.00 4.85 1.46
CA ARG A 162 -11.89 4.34 2.49
C ARG A 162 -12.48 5.46 3.36
N LEU A 163 -11.71 6.49 3.68
CA LEU A 163 -12.20 7.65 4.42
C LEU A 163 -13.32 8.37 3.66
N ILE A 164 -13.19 8.53 2.33
CA ILE A 164 -14.24 9.14 1.48
C ILE A 164 -15.52 8.29 1.49
N GLU A 165 -15.42 6.96 1.48
CA GLU A 165 -16.59 6.07 1.64
C GLU A 165 -17.26 6.24 3.01
N GLN A 166 -16.47 6.26 4.09
CA GLN A 166 -16.98 6.41 5.46
C GLN A 166 -17.69 7.74 5.70
N LEU A 167 -17.28 8.79 4.97
CA LEU A 167 -17.92 10.10 5.01
C LEU A 167 -19.23 10.15 4.18
N GLY A 168 -19.60 9.06 3.48
CA GLY A 168 -20.79 9.01 2.64
C GLY A 168 -20.70 9.88 1.38
N LEU A 169 -19.48 10.23 0.96
CA LEU A 169 -19.24 11.12 -0.19
C LEU A 169 -19.15 10.34 -1.51
N ALA A 170 -18.94 9.03 -1.48
CA ALA A 170 -18.93 8.15 -2.66
C ALA A 170 -20.23 7.33 -2.78
N ARG A 171 -20.47 6.71 -3.94
CA ARG A 171 -21.66 5.86 -4.14
C ARG A 171 -21.54 4.49 -3.47
N GLU A 172 -20.33 4.02 -3.22
CA GLU A 172 -20.03 2.73 -2.58
C GLU A 172 -20.23 2.85 -1.06
N GLU A 173 -21.23 2.17 -0.52
CA GLU A 173 -21.53 2.17 0.93
C GLU A 173 -20.55 1.22 1.65
N CYS A 174 -19.81 1.76 2.62
CA CYS A 174 -18.91 0.95 3.43
C CYS A 174 -19.72 0.19 4.50
N HIS A 175 -19.86 -1.12 4.39
CA HIS A 175 -20.51 -1.97 5.41
C HIS A 175 -19.62 -2.31 6.62
N TYR A 176 -18.43 -1.71 6.73
CA TYR A 176 -17.49 -1.99 7.82
C TYR A 176 -17.54 -0.94 8.94
N PRO A 177 -17.67 -1.36 10.21
CA PRO A 177 -17.75 -0.45 11.37
C PRO A 177 -16.35 0.05 11.77
N ILE A 178 -15.68 0.80 10.88
CA ILE A 178 -14.48 1.54 11.28
C ILE A 178 -14.85 3.01 11.52
N ASP A 179 -14.53 3.49 12.71
CA ASP A 179 -14.70 4.88 13.12
C ASP A 179 -13.74 5.82 12.38
N ILE A 180 -14.22 7.02 12.03
CA ILE A 180 -13.49 8.03 11.22
C ILE A 180 -12.18 8.45 11.90
N LEU A 181 -12.17 8.58 13.24
CA LEU A 181 -10.95 8.95 13.98
C LEU A 181 -9.87 7.88 13.84
N SER A 182 -10.27 6.60 13.86
CA SER A 182 -9.36 5.49 13.64
C SER A 182 -8.77 5.51 12.22
N SER A 183 -9.58 5.77 11.19
CA SER A 183 -9.09 5.92 9.81
C SER A 183 -8.08 7.07 9.67
N ARG A 184 -8.35 8.23 10.28
CA ARG A 184 -7.44 9.38 10.26
C ARG A 184 -6.11 9.07 10.95
N ARG A 185 -6.13 8.34 12.07
CA ARG A 185 -4.90 7.93 12.78
C ARG A 185 -4.01 7.03 11.92
N ILE A 186 -4.59 6.05 11.23
CA ILE A 186 -3.86 5.19 10.28
C ILE A 186 -3.21 6.02 9.18
N LEU A 187 -3.94 6.98 8.60
CA LEU A 187 -3.43 7.87 7.55
C LEU A 187 -2.26 8.73 8.02
N SER A 188 -2.31 9.21 9.27
CA SER A 188 -1.18 9.89 9.90
C SER A 188 0.04 8.98 9.99
N GLY A 189 -0.14 7.74 10.48
CA GLY A 189 0.97 6.78 10.58
C GLY A 189 1.63 6.45 9.23
N TYR A 190 0.86 6.36 8.15
CA TYR A 190 1.42 6.23 6.81
C TYR A 190 2.13 7.50 6.33
N SER A 191 1.68 8.68 6.73
CA SER A 191 2.36 9.94 6.41
C SER A 191 3.76 10.01 7.03
N ASP A 192 3.89 9.60 8.30
CA ASP A 192 5.19 9.54 9.00
C ASP A 192 6.15 8.53 8.36
N LEU A 193 5.61 7.39 7.88
CA LEU A 193 6.36 6.38 7.14
C LEU A 193 6.90 6.95 5.83
N ILE A 194 6.04 7.62 5.05
CA ILE A 194 6.42 8.23 3.77
C ILE A 194 7.47 9.31 3.99
N GLU A 195 7.28 10.21 4.96
CA GLU A 195 8.26 11.27 5.26
C GLU A 195 9.63 10.67 5.63
N SER A 196 9.64 9.66 6.50
CA SER A 196 10.86 8.94 6.85
C SER A 196 11.53 8.32 5.62
N THR A 197 10.77 7.68 4.72
CA THR A 197 11.32 7.07 3.50
C THR A 197 11.85 8.12 2.53
N LEU A 198 11.16 9.25 2.34
CA LEU A 198 11.62 10.36 1.49
C LEU A 198 12.93 10.96 2.02
N ARG A 199 13.04 11.15 3.34
CA ARG A 199 14.28 11.60 3.99
C ARG A 199 15.42 10.61 3.77
N LYS A 200 15.16 9.31 3.92
CA LYS A 200 16.13 8.26 3.63
C LYS A 200 16.57 8.29 2.17
N ALA A 201 15.65 8.48 1.23
CA ALA A 201 15.97 8.59 -0.19
C ALA A 201 16.87 9.80 -0.48
N ILE A 202 16.57 10.97 0.08
CA ILE A 202 17.42 12.17 -0.05
C ILE A 202 18.81 11.92 0.52
N ASN A 203 18.91 11.28 1.70
CA ASN A 203 20.20 10.95 2.31
C ASN A 203 20.98 9.91 1.47
N TRP A 204 20.28 8.92 0.92
CA TRP A 204 20.85 7.91 0.02
C TRP A 204 21.45 8.54 -1.24
N ILE A 205 20.79 9.55 -1.79
CA ILE A 205 21.29 10.30 -2.95
C ILE A 205 22.51 11.18 -2.56
N ASN A 206 22.53 11.72 -1.33
CA ASN A 206 23.55 12.66 -0.86
C ASN A 206 24.83 12.05 -0.26
N GLY A 207 24.79 10.83 0.29
CA GLY A 207 25.78 10.38 1.28
C GLY A 207 26.28 8.93 1.19
N SER A 208 27.55 8.77 1.57
CA SER A 208 28.46 7.62 1.43
C SER A 208 28.08 6.32 2.17
N GLU A 209 28.71 5.22 1.73
CA GLU A 209 28.47 3.80 2.00
C GLU A 209 28.26 3.24 3.44
N PRO A 210 28.73 3.78 4.58
CA PRO A 210 28.84 2.94 5.79
C PRO A 210 27.54 2.72 6.58
N ILE A 211 26.52 3.57 6.45
CA ILE A 211 25.25 3.45 7.20
C ILE A 211 24.27 2.48 6.50
N LEU A 212 24.58 2.11 5.25
CA LEU A 212 23.65 1.47 4.33
C LEU A 212 23.44 -0.03 4.61
N MET A 213 24.42 -0.77 5.14
CA MET A 213 24.28 -2.23 5.33
C MET A 213 23.47 -2.63 6.58
N SER A 214 23.52 -1.84 7.66
CA SER A 214 22.73 -2.13 8.87
C SER A 214 21.28 -1.68 8.71
N GLU A 215 21.01 -0.60 7.97
CA GLU A 215 19.64 -0.16 7.70
C GLU A 215 18.92 -0.99 6.64
N THR A 216 19.58 -1.49 5.59
CA THR A 216 18.93 -2.40 4.61
C THR A 216 18.42 -3.68 5.26
N PHE A 217 19.02 -4.11 6.37
CA PHE A 217 18.54 -5.26 7.14
C PHE A 217 17.42 -4.89 8.13
N ASN A 218 17.33 -3.61 8.54
CA ASN A 218 16.31 -3.11 9.47
C ASN A 218 15.08 -2.49 8.74
N VAL A 219 15.05 -2.61 7.41
CA VAL A 219 14.12 -1.89 6.51
C VAL A 219 12.70 -2.48 6.47
N ASN A 220 12.38 -3.55 7.19
CA ASN A 220 11.11 -4.26 6.97
C ASN A 220 10.04 -4.22 8.07
N PHE A 221 10.22 -3.61 9.24
CA PHE A 221 9.20 -3.74 10.28
C PHE A 221 9.02 -2.48 11.14
N ARG A 222 8.08 -1.60 10.77
CA ARG A 222 7.48 -0.69 11.76
C ARG A 222 6.35 -1.42 12.47
N HIS A 223 6.73 -2.17 13.52
CA HIS A 223 5.89 -2.99 14.39
C HIS A 223 4.57 -2.30 14.81
N GLY A 224 4.60 -1.01 15.13
CA GLY A 224 3.42 -0.28 15.63
C GLY A 224 2.26 -0.16 14.64
N LEU A 225 2.52 0.12 13.37
CA LEU A 225 1.46 0.29 12.36
C LEU A 225 0.91 -1.06 11.88
N LEU A 226 1.76 -2.09 11.82
CA LEU A 226 1.33 -3.47 11.62
C LEU A 226 0.45 -3.94 12.78
N LEU A 227 0.86 -3.69 14.03
CA LEU A 227 0.04 -3.99 15.20
C LEU A 227 -1.31 -3.29 15.11
N GLU A 228 -1.35 -2.01 14.77
CA GLU A 228 -2.60 -1.27 14.66
C GLU A 228 -3.52 -1.84 13.57
N THR A 229 -2.96 -2.16 12.40
CA THR A 229 -3.71 -2.76 11.28
C THR A 229 -4.24 -4.16 11.63
N PHE A 230 -3.41 -5.02 12.23
CA PHE A 230 -3.81 -6.37 12.64
C PHE A 230 -4.78 -6.35 13.82
N ASN A 231 -4.65 -5.40 14.75
CA ASN A 231 -5.62 -5.20 15.81
C ASN A 231 -6.98 -4.76 15.24
N GLN A 232 -7.00 -3.90 14.22
CA GLN A 232 -8.24 -3.54 13.53
C GLN A 232 -8.84 -4.70 12.73
N LEU A 233 -8.00 -5.53 12.10
CA LEU A 233 -8.47 -6.77 11.45
C LEU A 233 -9.12 -7.69 12.48
N LYS A 234 -8.49 -7.86 13.65
CA LYS A 234 -9.05 -8.64 14.76
C LYS A 234 -10.40 -8.09 15.23
N THR A 235 -10.48 -6.79 15.53
CA THR A 235 -11.70 -6.17 16.07
C THR A 235 -12.84 -6.09 15.05
N SER A 236 -12.55 -6.11 13.76
CA SER A 236 -13.57 -6.13 12.71
C SER A 236 -14.00 -7.56 12.34
N LEU A 237 -13.09 -8.52 12.35
CA LEU A 237 -13.36 -9.90 11.92
C LEU A 237 -14.03 -10.73 13.02
N GLU A 238 -13.62 -10.60 14.30
CA GLU A 238 -14.19 -11.38 15.40
C GLU A 238 -15.71 -11.18 15.55
N PRO A 239 -16.27 -9.95 15.59
CA PRO A 239 -17.72 -9.75 15.68
C PRO A 239 -18.49 -10.19 14.43
N ALA A 240 -17.88 -10.03 13.25
CA ALA A 240 -18.49 -10.45 11.98
C ALA A 240 -18.61 -11.98 11.91
N LEU A 241 -17.56 -12.71 12.29
CA LEU A 241 -17.59 -14.17 12.36
C LEU A 241 -18.58 -14.65 13.43
N LEU A 242 -18.58 -14.04 14.62
CA LEU A 242 -19.56 -14.38 15.67
C LEU A 242 -21.00 -14.16 15.19
N SER A 243 -21.25 -13.13 14.38
CA SER A 243 -22.58 -12.89 13.80
C SER A 243 -23.01 -14.00 12.84
N ILE A 244 -22.09 -14.50 12.01
CA ILE A 244 -22.33 -15.66 11.14
C ILE A 244 -22.72 -16.89 11.97
N PHE A 245 -21.99 -17.15 13.06
CA PHE A 245 -22.25 -18.29 13.94
C PHE A 245 -23.57 -18.18 14.73
N LEU A 246 -23.90 -16.99 15.23
CA LEU A 246 -25.05 -16.78 16.11
C LEU A 246 -26.36 -16.60 15.34
N TYR A 247 -26.31 -16.06 14.12
CA TYR A 247 -27.52 -15.69 13.39
C TYR A 247 -27.69 -16.47 12.09
N TYR A 248 -26.63 -16.75 11.34
CA TYR A 248 -26.77 -17.36 10.01
C TYR A 248 -26.75 -18.89 10.04
N ILE A 249 -25.81 -19.50 10.77
CA ILE A 249 -25.77 -20.97 10.90
C ILE A 249 -27.05 -21.54 11.55
N PRO A 250 -27.65 -20.91 12.58
CA PRO A 250 -28.87 -21.42 13.20
C PRO A 250 -30.10 -21.43 12.28
N ILE A 251 -30.13 -20.58 11.24
CA ILE A 251 -31.21 -20.53 10.25
C ILE A 251 -31.15 -21.72 9.28
N ILE A 252 -29.98 -22.35 9.12
CA ILE A 252 -29.82 -23.51 8.24
C ILE A 252 -30.67 -24.67 8.78
N PRO A 253 -31.58 -25.24 7.96
CA PRO A 253 -32.38 -26.40 8.33
C PRO A 253 -31.47 -27.57 8.70
N LYS A 254 -31.85 -28.32 9.74
CA LYS A 254 -31.25 -29.64 9.97
C LYS A 254 -31.88 -30.57 8.94
N ASP A 255 -31.08 -31.20 8.10
CA ASP A 255 -31.58 -32.25 7.22
C ASP A 255 -32.16 -33.37 8.08
N ASN A 256 -33.48 -33.36 8.23
CA ASN A 256 -34.37 -34.50 8.51
C ASN A 256 -35.82 -34.04 8.70
N ASP A 257 -36.34 -33.22 7.79
CA ASP A 257 -37.79 -33.20 7.54
C ASP A 257 -37.99 -33.26 6.02
N ASP A 258 -38.01 -34.49 5.53
CA ASP A 258 -38.52 -34.96 4.23
C ASP A 258 -38.03 -34.26 2.95
N ILE A 259 -37.14 -34.94 2.21
CA ILE A 259 -37.44 -35.51 0.88
C ILE A 259 -36.17 -36.18 0.32
N VAL A 260 -36.24 -37.51 0.20
CA VAL A 260 -35.41 -38.28 -0.73
C VAL A 260 -35.72 -37.81 -2.15
N ARG A 261 -34.82 -37.05 -2.78
CA ARG A 261 -34.77 -36.93 -4.24
C ARG A 261 -33.36 -37.11 -4.76
N SER A 262 -33.18 -38.29 -5.36
CA SER A 262 -32.19 -38.71 -6.34
C SER A 262 -31.29 -37.60 -6.93
N GLY A 263 -29.97 -37.74 -6.75
CA GLY A 263 -29.03 -37.52 -7.85
C GLY A 263 -28.21 -36.23 -7.91
N SER A 264 -28.20 -35.34 -6.92
CA SER A 264 -27.43 -34.08 -7.03
C SER A 264 -26.75 -33.64 -5.73
N SER A 265 -25.41 -33.74 -5.72
CA SER A 265 -24.39 -33.15 -4.81
C SER A 265 -24.60 -33.27 -3.29
N PRO A 266 -23.55 -33.31 -2.44
CA PRO A 266 -23.74 -33.33 -1.01
C PRO A 266 -24.40 -32.01 -0.59
N VAL A 267 -25.62 -32.09 -0.04
CA VAL A 267 -26.27 -30.95 0.60
C VAL A 267 -25.35 -30.54 1.75
N GLN A 268 -24.80 -29.32 1.68
CA GLN A 268 -23.98 -28.76 2.74
C GLN A 268 -24.88 -28.56 3.97
N THR A 269 -24.82 -29.51 4.91
CA THR A 269 -25.70 -29.54 6.08
C THR A 269 -25.33 -28.46 7.09
N LYS A 270 -26.24 -28.15 8.01
CA LYS A 270 -25.96 -27.27 9.16
C LYS A 270 -24.68 -27.67 9.92
N ASP A 271 -24.48 -28.97 10.10
CA ASP A 271 -23.30 -29.51 10.80
C ASP A 271 -22.00 -29.31 10.01
N TYR A 272 -22.07 -29.38 8.67
CA TYR A 272 -20.96 -29.02 7.79
C TYR A 272 -20.55 -27.55 7.97
N PHE A 273 -21.52 -26.63 8.00
CA PHE A 273 -21.22 -25.20 8.21
C PHE A 273 -20.71 -24.90 9.62
N TYR A 274 -21.17 -25.63 10.65
CA TYR A 274 -20.62 -25.52 12.00
C TYR A 274 -19.14 -25.93 12.04
N ALA A 275 -18.80 -27.09 11.48
CA ALA A 275 -17.42 -27.58 11.44
C ALA A 275 -16.51 -26.65 10.64
N TRP A 276 -16.95 -26.25 9.44
CA TRP A 276 -16.23 -25.31 8.59
C TRP A 276 -15.99 -23.96 9.28
N PHE A 277 -17.00 -23.43 9.99
CA PHE A 277 -16.87 -22.17 10.72
C PHE A 277 -15.84 -22.26 11.85
N VAL A 278 -15.85 -23.34 12.63
CA VAL A 278 -14.89 -23.53 13.73
C VAL A 278 -13.46 -23.60 13.19
N GLU A 279 -13.23 -24.33 12.10
CA GLU A 279 -11.93 -24.39 11.45
C GLU A 279 -11.48 -23.02 10.96
N TRP A 280 -12.33 -22.30 10.23
CA TRP A 280 -12.01 -20.96 9.73
C TRP A 280 -11.78 -19.95 10.84
N PHE A 281 -12.60 -19.97 11.89
CA PHE A 281 -12.42 -19.08 13.04
C PHE A 281 -11.04 -19.27 13.69
N VAL A 282 -10.60 -20.52 13.85
CA VAL A 282 -9.27 -20.83 14.40
C VAL A 282 -8.17 -20.45 13.42
N SER A 283 -8.30 -20.81 12.14
CA SER A 283 -7.31 -20.52 11.10
C SER A 283 -7.07 -19.04 10.86
N PHE A 284 -8.02 -18.16 11.16
CA PHE A 284 -7.83 -16.71 11.06
C PHE A 284 -7.35 -16.08 12.38
N ASN A 285 -7.96 -16.44 13.51
CA ASN A 285 -7.61 -15.78 14.78
C ASN A 285 -6.24 -16.22 15.32
N LEU A 286 -5.86 -17.49 15.15
CA LEU A 286 -4.61 -17.99 15.70
C LEU A 286 -3.36 -17.34 15.05
N PRO A 287 -3.26 -17.22 13.71
CA PRO A 287 -2.15 -16.50 13.09
C PRO A 287 -2.13 -14.99 13.43
N ILE A 288 -3.30 -14.34 13.49
CA ILE A 288 -3.38 -12.92 13.86
C ILE A 288 -2.88 -12.71 15.30
N GLN A 289 -3.30 -13.55 16.25
CA GLN A 289 -2.84 -13.46 17.64
C GLN A 289 -1.35 -13.79 17.79
N ASN A 290 -0.87 -14.82 17.09
CA ASN A 290 0.55 -15.18 17.12
C ASN A 290 1.39 -14.05 16.54
N PHE A 291 0.96 -13.46 15.42
CA PHE A 291 1.62 -12.31 14.82
C PHE A 291 1.68 -11.12 15.78
N ILE A 292 0.55 -10.73 16.39
CA ILE A 292 0.50 -9.64 17.37
C ILE A 292 1.47 -9.90 18.53
N LYS A 293 1.43 -11.10 19.14
CA LYS A 293 2.34 -11.47 20.24
C LYS A 293 3.80 -11.45 19.84
N THR A 294 4.13 -12.00 18.67
CA THR A 294 5.52 -12.00 18.16
C THR A 294 6.01 -10.57 17.95
N VAL A 295 5.19 -9.72 17.34
CA VAL A 295 5.53 -8.32 17.07
C VAL A 295 5.62 -7.49 18.35
N GLU A 296 4.80 -7.77 19.37
CA GLU A 296 4.91 -7.19 20.71
C GLU A 296 6.19 -7.63 21.44
N SER A 297 6.55 -8.92 21.36
CA SER A 297 7.76 -9.45 22.00
C SER A 297 9.08 -8.92 21.42
N MET A 298 9.05 -8.38 20.20
CA MET A 298 10.21 -7.74 19.56
C MET A 298 10.40 -6.28 20.01
N ARG A 299 9.51 -5.75 20.84
CA ARG A 299 9.56 -4.37 21.37
C ARG A 299 10.31 -4.25 22.70
N ASP A 300 10.49 -5.37 23.41
CA ASP A 300 11.24 -5.49 24.68
C ASP A 300 12.71 -5.87 24.44
#